data_AF-A0A9D1JIE3-F1
#
_entry.id   AF-A0A9D1JIE3-F1
#
_cell.length_a   1.000
_cell.length_b   1.000
_cell.length_c   1.000
_cell.angle_alpha   90.00
_cell.angle_beta   90.00
_cell.angle_gamma   90.00
#
_symmetry.space_group_name_H-M   'P 1'
#
loop_
_entity.id
_entity.type
_entity.pdbx_description
1 polymer ?
#
loop_
_entity_poly.entity_id
_entity_poly.type
_entity_poly.pdbx_seq_one_letter_code
_entity_poly.pdbx_strand_id
1 'polypeptide(L)'
;MNRLITLALAFFVLAAVLGMTACGKNSAEDNDDHASVEIQTYAPDVTAVPENDYSQSESIYYQTPATELTEPPLETQTTPTQSTYREDEPAETEYNITDYEAVMYANAAVNIREEPDADSERISHLDEGEEVLVTGIVSNGWYRIRIDGEEYYVNGRYLSDYYEADAEQEYTEPAETEPAVTTQTTAETTRPATTTTEEEIVIDEIELPEDMTSVNKYTALNYENQKAVWFAYLDIDTMLSGATEEEFTREISEAFLNVRAIGCNTVYVHVRAFGDAYYFSNIYPFAAAYSGTIGVAPDFDPLEIMIDEAHKLGLSFHAWINPMRTANEKRFEEMSDNYMIKRWYDSDETNGTYLVYDDEGGYYWLSPAYTAVRELICSGIAEIVTRYDVDAIHIDDYFYPTTDASFDEAAFEASGYSDLASWRREIVSRLVADIYSTVKSCNSTVLFGVSPQGNVSNNLNKLYADVERWCAYDGYLDYVVPQIYYGYSGSLPFDEAAQQWRNLVTNPNVTLVCGIAAYKVGTTTEWSSGRMLSEQTEFAKALGYDGCAYYRYSSLFSTGSDVSNLITNEISGIINAMALF
;
A
#
# COMPACT_ATOMS: atom_id res chain seq x y z
N MET A 1 -14.88 58.37 42.73
CA MET A 1 -15.17 59.71 42.18
C MET A 1 -15.36 59.52 40.66
N ASN A 2 -16.47 60.00 40.07
CA ASN A 2 -16.79 60.18 38.62
C ASN A 2 -16.02 59.38 37.54
N ARG A 3 -16.58 58.82 36.45
CA ARG A 3 -17.90 58.73 35.75
C ARG A 3 -17.64 57.78 34.54
N LEU A 4 -18.52 57.08 33.81
CA LEU A 4 -19.97 56.69 33.71
C LEU A 4 -20.00 55.48 32.70
N ILE A 5 -21.06 54.74 32.35
CA ILE A 5 -22.52 54.80 32.58
C ILE A 5 -23.11 53.36 32.73
N THR A 6 -24.43 53.18 32.60
CA THR A 6 -25.23 51.92 32.61
C THR A 6 -25.68 51.54 31.17
N LEU A 7 -26.45 50.50 30.83
CA LEU A 7 -27.48 49.70 31.50
C LEU A 7 -27.60 48.31 30.80
N ALA A 8 -28.16 47.31 31.48
CA ALA A 8 -28.53 46.01 30.89
C ALA A 8 -30.06 45.81 30.92
N LEU A 9 -30.59 44.86 30.14
CA LEU A 9 -31.88 44.20 30.41
C LEU A 9 -32.03 42.90 29.59
N ALA A 10 -32.62 41.87 30.21
CA ALA A 10 -32.99 40.60 29.61
C ALA A 10 -34.43 40.26 29.98
N PHE A 11 -35.12 39.41 29.21
CA PHE A 11 -36.44 38.87 29.59
C PHE A 11 -36.67 37.43 29.07
N PHE A 12 -37.32 36.63 29.91
CA PHE A 12 -37.86 35.29 29.64
C PHE A 12 -39.20 35.35 28.89
N VAL A 13 -39.63 34.23 28.28
CA VAL A 13 -40.85 33.47 28.69
C VAL A 13 -40.95 32.13 27.95
N LEU A 14 -41.75 31.21 28.52
CA LEU A 14 -41.85 29.78 28.25
C LEU A 14 -43.18 29.40 27.53
N ALA A 15 -43.22 28.17 27.02
CA ALA A 15 -44.38 27.23 27.01
C ALA A 15 -45.20 27.05 25.71
N ALA A 16 -45.30 25.76 25.36
CA ALA A 16 -46.08 25.12 24.30
C ALA A 16 -47.61 25.11 24.51
N VAL A 17 -48.37 24.65 23.50
CA VAL A 17 -49.46 23.65 23.65
C VAL A 17 -49.94 23.11 22.27
N LEU A 18 -50.65 21.97 22.30
CA LEU A 18 -51.35 21.24 21.22
C LEU A 18 -52.32 22.14 20.40
N GLY A 19 -52.86 21.77 19.21
CA GLY A 19 -52.79 20.55 18.39
C GLY A 19 -54.14 20.30 17.65
N MET A 20 -54.25 19.17 16.92
CA MET A 20 -55.46 18.62 16.24
C MET A 20 -56.04 19.31 14.97
N THR A 21 -55.84 18.63 13.83
CA THR A 21 -56.88 18.05 12.94
C THR A 21 -58.19 18.81 12.62
N ALA A 22 -58.44 19.13 11.33
CA ALA A 22 -59.49 18.47 10.49
C ALA A 22 -59.89 19.18 9.17
N CYS A 23 -59.94 18.41 8.08
CA CYS A 23 -60.85 18.46 6.90
C CYS A 23 -61.20 19.79 6.17
N GLY A 24 -60.93 19.85 4.85
CA GLY A 24 -61.50 20.83 3.92
C GLY A 24 -61.26 20.50 2.43
N LYS A 25 -62.18 19.77 1.78
CA LYS A 25 -62.07 19.26 0.39
C LYS A 25 -62.19 20.34 -0.70
N ASN A 26 -61.53 20.10 -1.85
CA ASN A 26 -61.96 20.22 -3.26
C ASN A 26 -60.83 19.56 -4.10
N SER A 27 -60.97 18.61 -5.06
CA SER A 27 -61.77 18.50 -6.31
C SER A 27 -61.42 19.56 -7.36
N ALA A 28 -61.03 19.27 -8.61
CA ALA A 28 -60.68 18.02 -9.34
C ALA A 28 -59.55 18.38 -10.37
N GLU A 29 -58.99 17.57 -11.26
CA GLU A 29 -59.54 16.62 -12.26
C GLU A 29 -58.51 15.51 -12.61
N ASP A 30 -58.94 14.49 -13.37
CA ASP A 30 -58.22 13.23 -13.59
C ASP A 30 -57.27 13.23 -14.82
N ASN A 31 -56.30 12.30 -14.83
CA ASN A 31 -56.24 11.21 -15.82
C ASN A 31 -55.23 10.11 -15.41
N ASP A 32 -55.49 8.89 -15.88
CA ASP A 32 -54.73 7.64 -15.68
C ASP A 32 -53.31 7.71 -16.30
N ASP A 33 -52.30 6.92 -15.89
CA ASP A 33 -52.29 5.45 -16.05
C ASP A 33 -51.54 4.66 -14.96
N HIS A 34 -51.92 3.38 -14.79
CA HIS A 34 -51.43 2.47 -13.74
C HIS A 34 -50.72 1.23 -14.32
N ALA A 35 -49.48 0.95 -13.88
CA ALA A 35 -48.95 -0.41 -13.78
C ALA A 35 -47.72 -0.49 -12.86
N SER A 36 -47.87 -1.10 -11.68
CA SER A 36 -46.75 -1.50 -10.81
C SER A 36 -46.38 -2.97 -11.09
N VAL A 37 -45.08 -3.27 -11.25
CA VAL A 37 -44.59 -4.65 -11.41
C VAL A 37 -44.02 -5.14 -10.07
N GLU A 38 -44.53 -6.27 -9.58
CA GLU A 38 -43.99 -6.95 -8.39
C GLU A 38 -42.71 -7.72 -8.74
N ILE A 39 -41.68 -7.60 -7.90
CA ILE A 39 -40.45 -8.40 -8.00
C ILE A 39 -40.62 -9.66 -7.14
N GLN A 40 -40.69 -10.83 -7.77
CA GLN A 40 -40.61 -12.10 -7.05
C GLN A 40 -39.15 -12.47 -6.78
N THR A 41 -38.78 -12.55 -5.50
CA THR A 41 -37.54 -13.20 -5.05
C THR A 41 -37.74 -14.72 -4.97
N TYR A 42 -36.73 -15.49 -5.39
CA TYR A 42 -36.77 -16.96 -5.35
C TYR A 42 -35.51 -17.49 -4.68
N ALA A 43 -35.65 -18.06 -3.48
CA ALA A 43 -34.58 -18.73 -2.76
C ALA A 43 -34.64 -20.24 -3.01
N PRO A 44 -33.52 -20.92 -3.34
CA PRO A 44 -33.49 -22.36 -3.49
C PRO A 44 -33.48 -23.06 -2.12
N ASP A 45 -34.36 -24.06 -1.96
CA ASP A 45 -34.43 -24.91 -0.75
C ASP A 45 -33.41 -26.06 -0.86
N VAL A 46 -32.73 -26.39 0.25
CA VAL A 46 -31.59 -27.31 0.26
C VAL A 46 -31.99 -28.64 0.87
N THR A 47 -32.14 -29.67 0.03
CA THR A 47 -32.40 -31.05 0.48
C THR A 47 -31.37 -32.03 -0.08
N ALA A 48 -30.98 -33.01 0.73
CA ALA A 48 -29.77 -33.80 0.54
C ALA A 48 -29.85 -34.87 -0.57
N VAL A 49 -28.70 -35.16 -1.17
CA VAL A 49 -28.50 -36.24 -2.15
C VAL A 49 -27.67 -37.36 -1.50
N PRO A 50 -28.12 -38.64 -1.51
CA PRO A 50 -27.30 -39.77 -1.12
C PRO A 50 -26.42 -40.27 -2.28
N GLU A 51 -25.31 -40.92 -1.94
CA GLU A 51 -24.29 -41.42 -2.87
C GLU A 51 -24.83 -42.46 -3.89
N ASN A 52 -24.22 -42.49 -5.07
CA ASN A 52 -23.89 -43.77 -5.72
C ASN A 52 -22.73 -43.62 -6.72
N ASP A 53 -21.80 -44.56 -6.63
CA ASP A 53 -20.71 -44.80 -7.59
C ASP A 53 -21.28 -45.41 -8.89
N TYR A 54 -20.75 -45.02 -10.06
CA TYR A 54 -20.46 -45.96 -11.15
C TYR A 54 -19.54 -45.35 -12.24
N SER A 55 -18.60 -46.17 -12.71
CA SER A 55 -17.58 -45.82 -13.71
C SER A 55 -18.04 -45.90 -15.18
N GLN A 56 -17.27 -45.23 -16.05
CA GLN A 56 -17.20 -45.34 -17.52
C GLN A 56 -18.28 -44.61 -18.35
N SER A 57 -17.80 -43.81 -19.31
CA SER A 57 -18.56 -43.27 -20.44
C SER A 57 -17.74 -43.44 -21.73
N GLU A 58 -18.25 -44.21 -22.68
CA GLU A 58 -17.65 -44.35 -24.02
C GLU A 58 -17.86 -43.09 -24.88
N SER A 59 -17.01 -42.88 -25.88
CA SER A 59 -17.10 -41.73 -26.79
C SER A 59 -18.18 -41.91 -27.86
N ILE A 60 -19.14 -40.96 -27.90
CA ILE A 60 -20.23 -40.96 -28.90
C ILE A 60 -19.95 -39.90 -29.97
N TYR A 61 -19.76 -40.36 -31.21
CA TYR A 61 -19.71 -39.48 -32.39
C TYR A 61 -21.10 -38.97 -32.76
N TYR A 62 -21.26 -37.66 -32.88
CA TYR A 62 -22.43 -37.04 -33.50
C TYR A 62 -22.14 -36.71 -34.98
N GLN A 63 -22.96 -37.26 -35.89
CA GLN A 63 -23.00 -36.82 -37.28
C GLN A 63 -24.13 -35.80 -37.46
N THR A 64 -23.80 -34.59 -37.92
CA THR A 64 -24.78 -33.62 -38.43
C THR A 64 -25.00 -33.81 -39.94
N PRO A 65 -26.24 -33.74 -40.44
CA PRO A 65 -26.52 -33.80 -41.87
C PRO A 65 -26.18 -32.47 -42.56
N ALA A 66 -25.65 -32.55 -43.77
CA ALA A 66 -25.37 -31.36 -44.58
C ALA A 66 -26.67 -30.71 -45.10
N THR A 67 -26.69 -29.38 -45.17
CA THR A 67 -27.75 -28.60 -45.83
C THR A 67 -27.13 -27.82 -46.98
N GLU A 68 -27.77 -27.86 -48.14
CA GLU A 68 -27.27 -27.31 -49.41
C GLU A 68 -27.55 -25.80 -49.50
N LEU A 69 -26.54 -24.99 -49.82
CA LEU A 69 -26.67 -23.54 -50.03
C LEU A 69 -26.30 -23.17 -51.46
N THR A 70 -27.21 -22.48 -52.14
CA THR A 70 -27.11 -22.10 -53.56
C THR A 70 -26.48 -20.72 -53.74
N GLU A 71 -25.54 -20.59 -54.68
CA GLU A 71 -24.87 -19.33 -55.00
C GLU A 71 -25.80 -18.30 -55.68
N PRO A 72 -25.72 -17.00 -55.34
CA PRO A 72 -26.22 -15.90 -56.16
C PRO A 72 -25.22 -15.54 -57.30
N PRO A 73 -25.69 -14.90 -58.40
CA PRO A 73 -24.88 -14.72 -59.62
C PRO A 73 -23.88 -13.56 -59.56
N LEU A 74 -22.82 -13.66 -60.37
CA LEU A 74 -21.84 -12.58 -60.58
C LEU A 74 -22.45 -11.40 -61.36
N GLU A 75 -22.27 -10.18 -60.85
CA GLU A 75 -22.33 -8.94 -61.66
C GLU A 75 -20.92 -8.36 -61.90
N THR A 76 -20.82 -7.46 -62.87
CA THR A 76 -19.55 -7.06 -63.50
C THR A 76 -18.78 -5.98 -62.73
N GLN A 77 -17.45 -6.12 -62.68
CA GLN A 77 -16.54 -5.11 -62.15
C GLN A 77 -16.74 -3.73 -62.81
N THR A 78 -16.88 -2.69 -61.97
CA THR A 78 -16.68 -1.28 -62.34
C THR A 78 -15.55 -0.71 -61.48
N THR A 79 -14.64 0.04 -62.10
CA THR A 79 -13.43 0.54 -61.44
C THR A 79 -13.75 1.63 -60.43
N PRO A 80 -13.35 1.51 -59.14
CA PRO A 80 -13.44 2.62 -58.20
C PRO A 80 -12.54 3.78 -58.63
N THR A 81 -13.04 5.01 -58.52
CA THR A 81 -12.23 6.22 -58.70
C THR A 81 -11.34 6.44 -57.47
N GLN A 82 -10.22 7.16 -57.61
CA GLN A 82 -9.41 7.57 -56.45
C GLN A 82 -10.26 8.35 -55.45
N SER A 83 -10.58 7.72 -54.32
CA SER A 83 -10.90 8.43 -53.09
C SER A 83 -9.57 8.89 -52.49
N THR A 84 -9.50 10.16 -52.09
CA THR A 84 -8.40 10.62 -51.22
C THR A 84 -8.55 9.91 -49.89
N TYR A 85 -7.53 9.17 -49.46
CA TYR A 85 -7.39 8.85 -48.04
C TYR A 85 -7.27 10.18 -47.30
N ARG A 86 -8.17 10.38 -46.34
CA ARG A 86 -7.86 11.26 -45.23
C ARG A 86 -6.95 10.45 -44.34
N GLU A 87 -5.81 11.00 -43.96
CA GLU A 87 -5.16 10.57 -42.73
C GLU A 87 -6.10 11.04 -41.62
N ASP A 88 -6.86 10.10 -41.05
CA ASP A 88 -7.51 10.34 -39.78
C ASP A 88 -6.36 10.40 -38.76
N GLU A 89 -6.08 11.60 -38.25
CA GLU A 89 -5.06 11.80 -37.21
C GLU A 89 -5.39 10.90 -36.02
N PRO A 90 -4.38 10.31 -35.34
CA PRO A 90 -4.64 9.53 -34.14
C PRO A 90 -5.42 10.40 -33.15
N ALA A 91 -6.46 9.83 -32.53
CA ALA A 91 -7.21 10.55 -31.54
C ALA A 91 -6.25 10.93 -30.39
N GLU A 92 -6.15 12.23 -30.10
CA GLU A 92 -5.43 12.73 -28.93
C GLU A 92 -6.00 12.00 -27.70
N THR A 93 -5.20 11.14 -27.08
CA THR A 93 -5.56 10.50 -25.82
C THR A 93 -5.51 11.59 -24.75
N GLU A 94 -6.67 12.12 -24.39
CA GLU A 94 -6.79 13.20 -23.41
C GLU A 94 -6.47 12.66 -22.00
N TYR A 95 -5.18 12.62 -21.66
CA TYR A 95 -4.67 12.27 -20.33
C TYR A 95 -4.53 13.51 -19.46
N ASN A 96 -5.04 13.43 -18.23
CA ASN A 96 -4.74 14.41 -17.20
C ASN A 96 -3.32 14.20 -16.67
N ILE A 97 -2.61 15.31 -16.45
CA ILE A 97 -1.33 15.38 -15.72
C ILE A 97 -1.55 16.23 -14.48
N THR A 98 -1.23 15.70 -13.30
CA THR A 98 -1.23 16.46 -12.04
C THR A 98 0.20 16.76 -11.61
N ASP A 99 0.45 18.00 -11.19
CA ASP A 99 1.73 18.41 -10.60
C ASP A 99 2.01 17.61 -9.31
N TYR A 100 3.10 16.88 -9.32
CA TYR A 100 3.58 16.01 -8.24
C TYR A 100 5.09 16.22 -8.11
N GLU A 101 5.70 15.84 -6.99
CA GLU A 101 7.16 15.98 -6.84
C GLU A 101 7.69 14.94 -5.86
N ALA A 102 8.52 14.03 -6.38
CA ALA A 102 9.22 13.00 -5.62
C ALA A 102 10.51 12.60 -6.33
N VAL A 103 11.53 12.24 -5.55
CA VAL A 103 12.69 11.50 -6.04
C VAL A 103 12.30 10.03 -6.15
N MET A 104 12.63 9.39 -7.27
CA MET A 104 12.39 7.97 -7.53
C MET A 104 13.59 7.33 -8.22
N TYR A 105 13.70 6.01 -8.15
CA TYR A 105 14.78 5.22 -8.74
C TYR A 105 14.23 4.25 -9.79
N ALA A 106 14.99 4.06 -10.85
CA ALA A 106 14.68 3.08 -11.89
C ALA A 106 14.92 1.64 -11.38
N ASN A 107 13.86 0.83 -11.28
CA ASN A 107 13.94 -0.56 -10.82
C ASN A 107 14.44 -1.56 -11.90
N ALA A 108 14.69 -1.04 -13.11
CA ALA A 108 15.36 -1.66 -14.24
C ALA A 108 15.68 -0.57 -15.28
N ALA A 109 16.56 -0.86 -16.24
CA ALA A 109 16.84 0.08 -17.32
C ALA A 109 15.57 0.40 -18.15
N VAL A 110 15.16 1.68 -18.18
CA VAL A 110 13.85 2.12 -18.70
C VAL A 110 13.97 3.28 -19.70
N ASN A 111 13.25 3.17 -20.83
CA ASN A 111 13.20 4.19 -21.87
C ASN A 111 12.54 5.49 -21.39
N ILE A 112 13.20 6.63 -21.61
CA ILE A 112 12.64 7.99 -21.46
C ILE A 112 12.11 8.45 -22.82
N ARG A 113 10.92 9.03 -22.87
CA ARG A 113 10.18 9.34 -24.11
C ARG A 113 9.62 10.76 -24.15
N GLU A 114 9.32 11.22 -25.37
CA GLU A 114 8.79 12.56 -25.65
C GLU A 114 7.34 12.74 -25.14
N GLU A 115 6.54 11.69 -25.21
CA GLU A 115 5.14 11.63 -24.73
C GLU A 115 4.93 10.40 -23.83
N PRO A 116 3.88 10.35 -22.98
CA PRO A 116 3.58 9.23 -22.08
C PRO A 116 2.97 8.02 -22.81
N ASP A 117 3.67 7.50 -23.82
CA ASP A 117 3.27 6.36 -24.65
C ASP A 117 4.50 5.50 -25.00
N ALA A 118 4.33 4.17 -24.99
CA ALA A 118 5.37 3.22 -25.36
C ALA A 118 5.68 3.20 -26.87
N ASP A 119 4.84 3.77 -27.72
CA ASP A 119 5.14 3.98 -29.14
C ASP A 119 5.77 5.37 -29.43
N SER A 120 5.89 6.26 -28.44
CA SER A 120 6.51 7.60 -28.57
C SER A 120 8.05 7.56 -28.73
N GLU A 121 8.63 8.63 -29.30
CA GLU A 121 10.07 8.74 -29.57
C GLU A 121 10.88 8.60 -28.28
N ARG A 122 11.87 7.69 -28.31
CA ARG A 122 12.79 7.47 -27.19
C ARG A 122 13.88 8.53 -27.21
N ILE A 123 13.79 9.48 -26.28
CA ILE A 123 14.78 10.53 -26.05
C ILE A 123 16.04 9.97 -25.37
N SER A 124 15.88 9.10 -24.36
CA SER A 124 16.99 8.54 -23.59
C SER A 124 16.59 7.23 -22.88
N HIS A 125 17.30 6.85 -21.82
CA HIS A 125 16.91 5.89 -20.79
C HIS A 125 17.52 6.26 -19.45
N LEU A 126 16.94 5.73 -18.38
CA LEU A 126 17.61 5.52 -17.10
C LEU A 126 18.23 4.11 -17.10
N ASP A 127 19.39 3.94 -16.47
CA ASP A 127 19.94 2.62 -16.09
C ASP A 127 19.32 2.13 -14.75
N GLU A 128 19.49 0.85 -14.41
CA GLU A 128 18.98 0.30 -13.14
C GLU A 128 19.68 0.93 -11.92
N GLY A 129 18.89 1.39 -10.95
CA GLY A 129 19.34 2.16 -9.79
C GLY A 129 19.55 3.66 -10.05
N GLU A 130 19.35 4.16 -11.27
CA GLU A 130 19.50 5.59 -11.57
C GLU A 130 18.32 6.41 -10.99
N GLU A 131 18.66 7.54 -10.37
CA GLU A 131 17.73 8.47 -9.74
C GLU A 131 17.07 9.40 -10.78
N VAL A 132 15.78 9.68 -10.59
CA VAL A 132 15.04 10.66 -11.40
C VAL A 132 14.09 11.49 -10.54
N LEU A 133 14.08 12.81 -10.78
CA LEU A 133 13.06 13.70 -10.21
C LEU A 133 11.78 13.60 -11.04
N VAL A 134 10.76 12.97 -10.46
CA VAL A 134 9.39 13.00 -10.94
C VAL A 134 8.79 14.38 -10.63
N THR A 135 8.13 14.97 -11.63
CA THR A 135 7.47 16.28 -11.58
C THR A 135 5.98 16.23 -11.91
N GLY A 136 5.40 15.06 -12.18
CA GLY A 136 3.96 14.91 -12.40
C GLY A 136 3.52 13.46 -12.54
N ILE A 137 2.28 13.17 -12.13
CA ILE A 137 1.60 11.90 -12.36
C ILE A 137 0.75 12.06 -13.62
N VAL A 138 0.87 11.13 -14.58
CA VAL A 138 -0.04 11.02 -15.72
C VAL A 138 -1.06 9.93 -15.44
N SER A 139 -2.34 10.25 -15.65
CA SER A 139 -3.50 9.36 -15.45
C SER A 139 -3.44 8.01 -16.21
N ASN A 140 -2.52 7.83 -17.15
CA ASN A 140 -2.30 6.56 -17.87
C ASN A 140 -1.15 5.70 -17.31
N GLY A 141 -0.64 6.00 -16.11
CA GLY A 141 0.42 5.23 -15.43
C GLY A 141 1.85 5.60 -15.83
N TRP A 142 2.03 6.71 -16.55
CA TRP A 142 3.34 7.32 -16.79
C TRP A 142 3.61 8.43 -15.77
N TYR A 143 4.88 8.76 -15.59
CA TYR A 143 5.32 9.89 -14.79
C TYR A 143 6.02 10.91 -15.68
N ARG A 144 5.67 12.19 -15.49
CA ARG A 144 6.42 13.30 -16.05
C ARG A 144 7.68 13.50 -15.19
N ILE A 145 8.81 13.62 -15.85
CA ILE A 145 10.13 13.88 -15.25
C ILE A 145 10.73 15.14 -15.90
N ARG A 146 11.77 15.72 -15.28
CA ARG A 146 12.47 16.89 -15.84
C ARG A 146 13.98 16.66 -15.94
N ILE A 147 14.53 16.82 -17.13
CA ILE A 147 15.97 16.60 -17.43
C ILE A 147 16.51 17.84 -18.15
N ASP A 148 17.61 18.40 -17.65
CA ASP A 148 18.25 19.65 -18.11
C ASP A 148 17.31 20.89 -18.21
N GLY A 149 16.09 20.79 -17.68
CA GLY A 149 15.06 21.83 -17.70
C GLY A 149 13.87 21.53 -18.61
N GLU A 150 13.98 20.56 -19.52
CA GLU A 150 12.92 20.10 -20.42
C GLU A 150 12.10 18.97 -19.76
N GLU A 151 10.84 18.80 -20.18
CA GLU A 151 9.92 17.78 -19.64
C GLU A 151 9.84 16.55 -20.54
N TYR A 152 9.89 15.37 -19.95
CA TYR A 152 9.82 14.07 -20.62
C TYR A 152 9.01 13.07 -19.80
N TYR A 153 8.76 11.88 -20.32
CA TYR A 153 7.95 10.85 -19.66
C TYR A 153 8.70 9.52 -19.51
N VAL A 154 8.43 8.84 -18.40
CA VAL A 154 8.94 7.50 -18.07
C VAL A 154 7.80 6.63 -17.54
N ASN A 155 7.80 5.33 -17.85
CA ASN A 155 6.69 4.45 -17.50
C ASN A 155 6.75 4.03 -16.02
N GLY A 156 5.67 4.26 -15.27
CA GLY A 156 5.66 4.18 -13.81
C GLY A 156 5.84 2.80 -13.20
N ARG A 157 5.64 1.72 -13.96
CA ARG A 157 5.93 0.36 -13.48
C ARG A 157 7.42 0.11 -13.25
N TYR A 158 8.29 0.93 -13.85
CA TYR A 158 9.74 0.86 -13.73
C TYR A 158 10.32 1.83 -12.69
N LEU A 159 9.49 2.66 -12.03
CA LEU A 159 9.94 3.51 -10.94
C LEU A 159 9.59 2.90 -9.57
N SER A 160 10.46 3.18 -8.60
CA SER A 160 10.32 2.84 -7.19
C SER A 160 10.74 4.04 -6.34
N ASP A 161 10.15 4.21 -5.16
CA ASP A 161 10.58 5.20 -4.15
C ASP A 161 11.79 4.73 -3.34
N TYR A 162 12.28 3.51 -3.60
CA TYR A 162 13.43 2.91 -2.95
C TYR A 162 14.16 1.95 -3.90
N TYR A 163 15.49 1.86 -3.76
CA TYR A 163 16.33 0.95 -4.53
C TYR A 163 17.23 0.12 -3.62
N GLU A 164 16.96 -1.18 -3.52
CA GLU A 164 17.93 -2.14 -3.01
C GLU A 164 19.00 -2.41 -4.09
N ALA A 165 20.18 -1.83 -3.92
CA ALA A 165 21.36 -2.33 -4.62
C ALA A 165 21.66 -3.76 -4.16
N ASP A 166 21.82 -4.69 -5.10
CA ASP A 166 22.16 -6.10 -4.84
C ASP A 166 23.41 -6.20 -3.95
N ALA A 167 23.20 -6.52 -2.66
CA ALA A 167 24.25 -6.48 -1.67
C ALA A 167 25.22 -7.67 -1.83
N GLU A 168 26.42 -7.40 -2.37
CA GLU A 168 27.55 -8.33 -2.21
C GLU A 168 27.76 -8.61 -0.70
N GLN A 169 27.86 -9.90 -0.35
CA GLN A 169 27.94 -10.33 1.04
C GLN A 169 29.35 -10.09 1.60
N GLU A 170 29.63 -8.87 2.06
CA GLU A 170 30.79 -8.59 2.92
C GLU A 170 30.60 -9.24 4.31
N TYR A 171 30.88 -10.54 4.38
CA TYR A 171 31.13 -11.25 5.64
C TYR A 171 32.39 -10.69 6.31
N THR A 172 32.21 -9.66 7.14
CA THR A 172 33.23 -9.22 8.09
C THR A 172 33.16 -10.08 9.35
N GLU A 173 34.17 -10.91 9.56
CA GLU A 173 34.34 -11.69 10.78
C GLU A 173 34.51 -10.73 11.98
N PRO A 174 33.73 -10.86 13.07
CA PRO A 174 33.72 -9.87 14.15
C PRO A 174 35.05 -9.86 14.89
N ALA A 175 35.79 -8.75 14.79
CA ALA A 175 37.11 -8.62 15.36
C ALA A 175 37.09 -8.63 16.90
N GLU A 176 37.87 -9.53 17.51
CA GLU A 176 38.10 -9.54 18.97
C GLU A 176 38.77 -8.23 19.42
N THR A 177 38.01 -7.38 20.12
CA THR A 177 38.51 -6.08 20.61
C THR A 177 39.01 -6.19 22.06
N GLU A 178 40.31 -6.44 22.24
CA GLU A 178 40.96 -6.20 23.54
C GLU A 178 40.93 -4.69 23.88
N PRO A 179 40.62 -4.30 25.14
CA PRO A 179 40.39 -2.90 25.50
C PRO A 179 41.69 -2.08 25.61
N ALA A 180 41.98 -1.29 24.58
CA ALA A 180 43.14 -0.40 24.53
C ALA A 180 42.97 0.88 25.37
N VAL A 181 43.32 0.82 26.66
CA VAL A 181 43.31 1.98 27.57
C VAL A 181 44.25 3.10 27.07
N THR A 182 43.69 4.23 26.63
CA THR A 182 44.45 5.44 26.28
C THR A 182 43.86 6.68 26.94
N THR A 183 44.55 7.22 27.94
CA THR A 183 44.22 8.52 28.56
C THR A 183 44.81 9.68 27.76
N GLN A 184 44.00 10.66 27.34
CA GLN A 184 44.48 12.01 26.99
C GLN A 184 43.56 13.11 27.54
N THR A 185 44.08 14.34 27.50
CA THR A 185 43.67 15.45 28.38
C THR A 185 42.70 16.42 27.71
N THR A 186 41.79 16.97 28.52
CA THR A 186 40.85 18.05 28.21
C THR A 186 41.40 19.22 27.38
N ALA A 187 40.59 19.71 26.45
CA ALA A 187 40.58 21.11 26.02
C ALA A 187 39.14 21.64 26.14
N GLU A 188 38.92 22.75 26.86
CA GLU A 188 37.60 23.33 27.05
C GLU A 188 37.14 24.10 25.81
N THR A 189 35.89 23.93 25.40
CA THR A 189 35.16 24.89 24.56
C THR A 189 33.74 25.02 25.10
N THR A 190 33.36 26.22 25.54
CA THR A 190 32.10 26.47 26.24
C THR A 190 30.93 26.55 25.26
N ARG A 191 30.15 25.48 25.15
CA ARG A 191 28.77 25.53 24.60
C ARG A 191 27.80 25.97 25.73
N PRO A 192 26.69 26.69 25.44
CA PRO A 192 25.69 27.00 26.47
C PRO A 192 25.11 25.73 27.09
N ALA A 193 24.67 25.83 28.34
CA ALA A 193 23.95 24.74 28.99
C ALA A 193 22.53 24.64 28.41
N THR A 194 22.29 23.63 27.58
CA THR A 194 20.93 23.14 27.32
C THR A 194 20.35 22.68 28.65
N THR A 195 19.11 23.06 28.94
CA THR A 195 18.42 22.50 30.11
C THR A 195 17.93 21.12 29.71
N THR A 196 18.59 20.07 30.20
CA THR A 196 18.08 18.70 29.99
C THR A 196 16.76 18.58 30.74
N THR A 197 15.65 18.56 30.00
CA THR A 197 14.40 18.03 30.51
C THR A 197 14.62 16.53 30.73
N GLU A 198 14.46 16.06 31.96
CA GLU A 198 14.43 14.64 32.28
C GLU A 198 13.07 14.06 31.80
N GLU A 199 12.86 14.00 30.48
CA GLU A 199 11.85 13.12 29.90
C GLU A 199 12.33 11.68 30.11
N GLU A 200 11.76 11.08 31.14
CA GLU A 200 12.09 9.74 31.60
C GLU A 200 11.76 8.74 30.47
N ILE A 201 12.75 8.03 29.92
CA ILE A 201 12.54 6.98 28.91
C ILE A 201 11.94 5.74 29.60
N VAL A 202 10.68 5.89 30.03
CA VAL A 202 9.90 4.86 30.69
C VAL A 202 9.20 4.01 29.64
N ILE A 203 9.26 2.70 29.87
CA ILE A 203 8.76 1.66 28.98
C ILE A 203 7.27 1.43 29.29
N ASP A 204 6.49 2.52 29.27
CA ASP A 204 5.07 2.52 29.61
C ASP A 204 4.21 1.78 28.57
N GLU A 205 2.98 1.45 28.95
CA GLU A 205 1.93 0.87 28.11
C GLU A 205 1.24 1.99 27.31
N ILE A 206 0.88 1.76 26.04
CA ILE A 206 0.32 2.82 25.19
C ILE A 206 -1.08 3.22 25.67
N GLU A 207 -1.26 4.48 26.05
CA GLU A 207 -2.58 5.06 26.35
C GLU A 207 -3.25 5.57 25.06
N LEU A 208 -4.15 4.77 24.49
CA LEU A 208 -5.02 5.21 23.39
C LEU A 208 -6.18 6.10 23.91
N PRO A 209 -6.65 7.09 23.13
CA PRO A 209 -7.84 7.89 23.48
C PRO A 209 -9.09 7.02 23.73
N GLU A 210 -9.92 7.36 24.73
CA GLU A 210 -11.08 6.53 25.14
C GLU A 210 -12.04 6.21 23.98
N ASP A 211 -12.26 7.15 23.05
CA ASP A 211 -13.08 6.95 21.86
C ASP A 211 -12.47 5.98 20.84
N MET A 212 -11.13 6.01 20.70
CA MET A 212 -10.34 5.06 19.90
C MET A 212 -10.21 3.66 20.55
N THR A 213 -10.72 3.46 21.78
CA THR A 213 -10.88 2.12 22.38
C THR A 213 -12.25 1.47 22.11
N SER A 214 -13.12 2.13 21.34
CA SER A 214 -14.46 1.61 21.04
C SER A 214 -14.42 0.49 20.00
N VAL A 215 -14.77 -0.72 20.44
CA VAL A 215 -14.64 -1.94 19.62
C VAL A 215 -15.57 -1.90 18.40
N ASN A 216 -14.98 -1.93 17.19
CA ASN A 216 -15.73 -2.11 15.95
C ASN A 216 -16.43 -3.49 15.97
N LYS A 217 -17.69 -3.53 15.53
CA LYS A 217 -18.53 -4.74 15.49
C LYS A 217 -18.40 -5.53 14.20
N TYR A 218 -17.68 -4.99 13.23
CA TYR A 218 -17.24 -5.71 12.05
C TYR A 218 -16.49 -7.00 12.40
N THR A 219 -16.53 -7.98 11.51
CA THR A 219 -15.84 -9.27 11.66
C THR A 219 -15.08 -9.54 10.38
N ALA A 220 -13.75 -9.50 10.46
CA ALA A 220 -12.87 -9.55 9.30
C ALA A 220 -13.06 -10.77 8.39
N LEU A 221 -12.99 -10.53 7.08
CA LEU A 221 -13.09 -11.46 5.95
C LEU A 221 -11.80 -12.28 5.76
N ASN A 222 -11.31 -12.87 6.85
CA ASN A 222 -10.04 -13.60 6.86
C ASN A 222 -10.13 -14.92 6.09
N TYR A 223 -9.16 -15.14 5.18
CA TYR A 223 -9.02 -16.39 4.42
C TYR A 223 -7.92 -17.30 4.99
N GLU A 224 -8.14 -18.61 4.97
CA GLU A 224 -7.16 -19.63 5.38
C GLU A 224 -5.88 -19.60 4.52
N ASN A 225 -6.02 -19.34 3.22
CA ASN A 225 -4.89 -19.14 2.31
C ASN A 225 -4.95 -17.71 1.74
N GLN A 226 -3.90 -16.92 1.95
CA GLN A 226 -3.84 -15.52 1.49
C GLN A 226 -3.28 -15.45 0.07
N LYS A 227 -4.11 -15.03 -0.89
CA LYS A 227 -3.79 -14.91 -2.31
C LYS A 227 -3.90 -13.43 -2.66
N ALA A 228 -2.78 -12.72 -2.62
CA ALA A 228 -2.78 -11.26 -2.49
C ALA A 228 -2.11 -10.52 -3.67
N VAL A 229 -2.46 -9.25 -3.80
CA VAL A 229 -1.76 -8.27 -4.65
C VAL A 229 -1.55 -7.00 -3.84
N TRP A 230 -0.34 -6.45 -3.88
CA TRP A 230 -0.08 -5.12 -3.32
C TRP A 230 -0.51 -4.02 -4.29
N PHE A 231 -1.17 -3.01 -3.73
CA PHE A 231 -1.38 -1.71 -4.34
C PHE A 231 -0.50 -0.73 -3.57
N ALA A 232 0.61 -0.31 -4.17
CA ALA A 232 1.42 0.77 -3.62
C ALA A 232 0.62 2.08 -3.70
N TYR A 233 1.05 3.08 -2.93
CA TYR A 233 0.48 4.42 -3.05
C TYR A 233 0.59 4.90 -4.52
N LEU A 234 1.68 4.56 -5.21
CA LEU A 234 1.90 4.76 -6.65
C LEU A 234 0.82 4.13 -7.58
N ASP A 235 0.08 3.10 -7.15
CA ASP A 235 -1.07 2.58 -7.89
C ASP A 235 -2.31 3.45 -7.62
N ILE A 236 -2.55 3.81 -6.36
CA ILE A 236 -3.71 4.61 -5.91
C ILE A 236 -3.62 6.06 -6.41
N ASP A 237 -2.43 6.65 -6.41
CA ASP A 237 -2.12 7.98 -6.93
C ASP A 237 -2.66 8.17 -8.35
N THR A 238 -2.45 7.18 -9.24
CA THR A 238 -2.94 7.26 -10.63
C THR A 238 -4.46 7.23 -10.78
N MET A 239 -5.18 6.70 -9.78
CA MET A 239 -6.65 6.60 -9.76
C MET A 239 -7.29 7.77 -9.01
N LEU A 240 -6.62 8.30 -7.98
CA LEU A 240 -7.12 9.35 -7.09
C LEU A 240 -6.85 10.76 -7.62
N SER A 241 -5.78 10.97 -8.38
CA SER A 241 -5.29 12.31 -8.73
C SER A 241 -6.31 13.14 -9.53
N GLY A 242 -6.85 14.18 -8.90
CA GLY A 242 -7.88 15.06 -9.48
C GLY A 242 -9.25 14.41 -9.75
N ALA A 243 -9.45 13.15 -9.34
CA ALA A 243 -10.61 12.34 -9.71
C ALA A 243 -11.89 12.72 -8.96
N THR A 244 -13.04 12.52 -9.59
CA THR A 244 -14.35 12.51 -8.91
C THR A 244 -14.61 11.16 -8.21
N GLU A 245 -15.60 11.13 -7.31
CA GLU A 245 -16.06 9.91 -6.62
C GLU A 245 -16.41 8.80 -7.63
N GLU A 246 -17.10 9.12 -8.73
CA GLU A 246 -17.50 8.16 -9.77
C GLU A 246 -16.30 7.60 -10.55
N GLU A 247 -15.30 8.43 -10.85
CA GLU A 247 -14.08 8.01 -11.54
C GLU A 247 -13.20 7.13 -10.65
N PHE A 248 -12.95 7.54 -9.41
CA PHE A 248 -12.15 6.77 -8.45
C PHE A 248 -12.81 5.41 -8.13
N THR A 249 -14.13 5.41 -7.88
CA THR A 249 -14.90 4.18 -7.63
C THR A 249 -14.81 3.21 -8.81
N ARG A 250 -14.91 3.71 -10.05
CA ARG A 250 -14.81 2.86 -11.25
C ARG A 250 -13.41 2.26 -11.40
N GLU A 251 -12.36 3.08 -11.34
CA GLU A 251 -10.98 2.61 -11.53
C GLU A 251 -10.59 1.55 -10.48
N ILE A 252 -10.90 1.78 -9.20
CA ILE A 252 -10.57 0.80 -8.16
C ILE A 252 -11.44 -0.48 -8.26
N SER A 253 -12.71 -0.36 -8.67
CA SER A 253 -13.58 -1.53 -8.88
C SER A 253 -13.09 -2.39 -10.06
N GLU A 254 -12.65 -1.78 -11.17
CA GLU A 254 -11.99 -2.49 -12.28
C GLU A 254 -10.66 -3.13 -11.83
N ALA A 255 -9.88 -2.44 -10.99
CA ALA A 255 -8.62 -2.96 -10.48
C ALA A 255 -8.81 -4.15 -9.52
N PHE A 256 -9.81 -4.12 -8.64
CA PHE A 256 -10.15 -5.25 -7.78
C PHE A 256 -10.84 -6.40 -8.54
N LEU A 257 -11.59 -6.10 -9.61
CA LEU A 257 -12.06 -7.13 -10.54
C LEU A 257 -10.89 -7.87 -11.20
N ASN A 258 -9.82 -7.18 -11.58
CA ASN A 258 -8.60 -7.79 -12.11
C ASN A 258 -7.90 -8.72 -11.09
N VAL A 259 -7.77 -8.29 -9.82
CA VAL A 259 -7.24 -9.14 -8.73
C VAL A 259 -8.10 -10.41 -8.56
N ARG A 260 -9.42 -10.26 -8.50
CA ARG A 260 -10.34 -11.39 -8.39
C ARG A 260 -10.26 -12.33 -9.60
N ALA A 261 -10.09 -11.78 -10.80
CA ALA A 261 -10.01 -12.55 -12.04
C ALA A 261 -8.77 -13.47 -12.11
N ILE A 262 -7.66 -13.09 -11.46
CA ILE A 262 -6.46 -13.94 -11.37
C ILE A 262 -6.51 -15.00 -10.26
N GLY A 263 -7.65 -15.10 -9.54
CA GLY A 263 -7.84 -16.06 -8.45
C GLY A 263 -7.32 -15.59 -7.09
N CYS A 264 -6.90 -14.32 -6.98
CA CYS A 264 -6.57 -13.70 -5.70
C CYS A 264 -7.84 -13.36 -4.90
N ASN A 265 -7.72 -13.36 -3.57
CA ASN A 265 -8.80 -13.18 -2.60
C ASN A 265 -8.52 -12.05 -1.58
N THR A 266 -7.38 -11.37 -1.70
CA THR A 266 -6.90 -10.38 -0.73
C THR A 266 -6.22 -9.22 -1.47
N VAL A 267 -6.34 -8.01 -0.94
CA VAL A 267 -5.62 -6.81 -1.41
C VAL A 267 -4.90 -6.14 -0.26
N TYR A 268 -3.62 -5.80 -0.48
CA TYR A 268 -2.78 -5.08 0.48
C TYR A 268 -2.60 -3.65 -0.04
N VAL A 269 -3.33 -2.68 0.51
CA VAL A 269 -3.52 -1.36 -0.13
C VAL A 269 -2.91 -0.25 0.71
N HIS A 270 -2.00 0.52 0.14
CA HIS A 270 -1.24 1.56 0.85
C HIS A 270 -2.13 2.78 1.17
N VAL A 271 -2.46 2.99 2.45
CA VAL A 271 -3.35 4.07 2.93
C VAL A 271 -2.64 5.19 3.72
N ARG A 272 -1.37 5.00 4.07
CA ARG A 272 -0.45 6.01 4.66
C ARG A 272 0.98 5.68 4.27
N ALA A 273 1.65 6.54 3.49
CA ALA A 273 2.96 6.26 2.88
C ALA A 273 4.09 7.20 3.33
N PHE A 274 3.74 8.45 3.69
CA PHE A 274 4.67 9.53 4.02
C PHE A 274 4.19 10.33 5.24
N GLY A 275 3.64 9.65 6.25
CA GLY A 275 3.01 10.31 7.40
C GLY A 275 1.75 11.08 7.01
N ASP A 276 1.00 10.54 6.04
CA ASP A 276 -0.19 11.10 5.42
C ASP A 276 -1.38 10.11 5.48
N ALA A 277 -2.49 10.42 4.81
CA ALA A 277 -3.68 9.58 4.79
C ALA A 277 -4.40 9.62 3.44
N TYR A 278 -4.75 8.45 2.91
CA TYR A 278 -5.65 8.27 1.77
C TYR A 278 -7.12 8.09 2.24
N TYR A 279 -7.45 8.73 3.37
CA TYR A 279 -8.72 8.66 4.10
C TYR A 279 -8.89 9.92 4.98
N PHE A 280 -10.09 10.19 5.50
CA PHE A 280 -10.34 11.35 6.35
C PHE A 280 -9.82 11.16 7.79
N SER A 281 -8.50 11.29 7.98
CA SER A 281 -7.84 11.25 9.30
C SER A 281 -7.98 12.55 10.11
N ASN A 282 -8.03 12.45 11.44
CA ASN A 282 -7.85 13.60 12.36
C ASN A 282 -6.41 13.75 12.86
N ILE A 283 -5.53 12.80 12.53
CA ILE A 283 -4.18 12.63 13.08
C ILE A 283 -3.12 13.00 12.04
N TYR A 284 -3.32 12.57 10.80
CA TYR A 284 -2.41 12.75 9.66
C TYR A 284 -3.05 13.64 8.58
N PRO A 285 -2.25 14.42 7.83
CA PRO A 285 -2.74 15.18 6.68
C PRO A 285 -3.19 14.24 5.55
N PHE A 286 -4.24 14.64 4.82
CA PHE A 286 -4.61 13.96 3.59
C PHE A 286 -3.46 13.99 2.56
N ALA A 287 -3.25 12.88 1.85
CA ALA A 287 -2.14 12.70 0.92
C ALA A 287 -2.14 13.73 -0.23
N ALA A 288 -0.96 14.22 -0.60
CA ALA A 288 -0.82 15.22 -1.66
C ALA A 288 -1.21 14.70 -3.06
N ALA A 289 -1.36 13.39 -3.24
CA ALA A 289 -1.69 12.72 -4.49
C ALA A 289 -2.97 13.23 -5.17
N TYR A 290 -4.00 13.58 -4.38
CA TYR A 290 -5.28 14.06 -4.91
C TYR A 290 -5.19 15.42 -5.60
N SER A 291 -4.40 16.36 -5.05
CA SER A 291 -4.49 17.79 -5.39
C SER A 291 -3.14 18.47 -5.66
N GLY A 292 -2.04 17.71 -5.63
CA GLY A 292 -0.67 18.22 -5.57
C GLY A 292 -0.29 18.85 -4.21
N THR A 293 -1.24 19.06 -3.29
CA THR A 293 -1.05 19.80 -2.03
C THR A 293 -1.37 18.94 -0.82
N ILE A 294 -0.45 18.86 0.15
CA ILE A 294 -0.65 18.06 1.37
C ILE A 294 -1.76 18.64 2.27
N GLY A 295 -2.60 17.78 2.83
CA GLY A 295 -3.74 18.17 3.67
C GLY A 295 -4.98 18.68 2.94
N VAL A 296 -4.99 18.67 1.60
CA VAL A 296 -6.17 19.04 0.78
C VAL A 296 -6.83 17.78 0.23
N ALA A 297 -8.02 17.47 0.74
CA ALA A 297 -8.77 16.24 0.49
C ALA A 297 -9.91 16.41 -0.55
N PRO A 298 -10.39 15.31 -1.17
CA PRO A 298 -11.64 15.26 -1.92
C PRO A 298 -12.89 15.45 -1.03
N ASP A 299 -14.07 15.51 -1.64
CA ASP A 299 -15.37 15.52 -0.96
C ASP A 299 -15.96 14.11 -0.69
N PHE A 300 -15.23 13.06 -1.07
CA PHE A 300 -15.49 11.64 -0.76
C PHE A 300 -14.33 11.03 0.05
N ASP A 301 -14.55 9.96 0.84
CA ASP A 301 -13.47 9.23 1.51
C ASP A 301 -13.00 8.05 0.63
N PRO A 302 -11.75 8.03 0.13
CA PRO A 302 -11.29 6.96 -0.73
C PRO A 302 -11.23 5.60 -0.02
N LEU A 303 -10.92 5.55 1.27
CA LEU A 303 -10.77 4.29 1.99
C LEU A 303 -12.12 3.59 2.21
N GLU A 304 -13.18 4.36 2.47
CA GLU A 304 -14.54 3.81 2.53
C GLU A 304 -14.90 3.14 1.19
N ILE A 305 -14.67 3.83 0.06
CA ILE A 305 -14.90 3.30 -1.30
C ILE A 305 -14.05 2.04 -1.57
N MET A 306 -12.75 2.08 -1.24
CA MET A 306 -11.83 0.96 -1.49
C MET A 306 -12.23 -0.30 -0.71
N ILE A 307 -12.63 -0.18 0.56
CA ILE A 307 -13.12 -1.32 1.35
C ILE A 307 -14.44 -1.84 0.75
N ASP A 308 -15.38 -0.94 0.45
CA ASP A 308 -16.72 -1.29 0.00
C ASP A 308 -16.69 -2.00 -1.38
N GLU A 309 -15.83 -1.57 -2.31
CA GLU A 309 -15.61 -2.28 -3.60
C GLU A 309 -14.86 -3.61 -3.44
N ALA A 310 -13.85 -3.70 -2.56
CA ALA A 310 -13.20 -4.97 -2.26
C ALA A 310 -14.18 -6.00 -1.68
N HIS A 311 -15.02 -5.58 -0.71
CA HIS A 311 -16.00 -6.43 -0.04
C HIS A 311 -17.16 -6.86 -0.96
N LYS A 312 -17.66 -6.00 -1.85
CA LYS A 312 -18.61 -6.37 -2.92
C LYS A 312 -18.08 -7.49 -3.82
N LEU A 313 -16.76 -7.57 -3.98
CA LEU A 313 -16.06 -8.60 -4.74
C LEU A 313 -15.65 -9.82 -3.90
N GLY A 314 -15.77 -9.75 -2.57
CA GLY A 314 -15.34 -10.78 -1.63
C GLY A 314 -13.83 -10.83 -1.41
N LEU A 315 -13.12 -9.73 -1.65
CA LEU A 315 -11.69 -9.60 -1.35
C LEU A 315 -11.51 -9.11 0.09
N SER A 316 -10.57 -9.71 0.81
CA SER A 316 -10.10 -9.20 2.11
C SER A 316 -9.29 -7.91 1.90
N PHE A 317 -9.64 -6.82 2.57
CA PHE A 317 -8.98 -5.53 2.48
C PHE A 317 -8.01 -5.32 3.65
N HIS A 318 -6.71 -5.36 3.37
CA HIS A 318 -5.67 -5.12 4.36
C HIS A 318 -5.11 -3.71 4.15
N ALA A 319 -5.32 -2.83 5.13
CA ALA A 319 -4.82 -1.46 5.11
C ALA A 319 -3.31 -1.47 5.39
N TRP A 320 -2.52 -1.26 4.33
CA TRP A 320 -1.07 -1.14 4.39
C TRP A 320 -0.68 0.29 4.77
N ILE A 321 0.18 0.41 5.78
CA ILE A 321 0.77 1.66 6.21
C ILE A 321 2.29 1.51 6.28
N ASN A 322 3.01 2.57 5.93
CA ASN A 322 4.34 2.76 6.47
C ASN A 322 4.20 3.20 7.95
N PRO A 323 4.94 2.60 8.90
CA PRO A 323 4.88 2.98 10.31
C PRO A 323 5.75 4.19 10.64
N MET A 324 6.89 4.38 9.97
CA MET A 324 7.97 5.28 10.43
C MET A 324 8.34 6.39 9.45
N ARG A 325 8.25 6.18 8.14
CA ARG A 325 8.55 7.20 7.13
C ARG A 325 7.52 8.31 7.13
N THR A 326 7.97 9.56 7.10
CA THR A 326 7.12 10.75 6.97
C THR A 326 7.46 11.54 5.72
N ALA A 327 7.27 12.85 5.73
CA ALA A 327 7.41 13.70 4.56
C ALA A 327 8.87 14.22 4.39
N ASN A 328 9.14 14.87 3.26
CA ASN A 328 10.38 15.62 3.03
C ASN A 328 10.23 17.09 3.47
N GLU A 329 11.33 17.87 3.47
CA GLU A 329 11.32 19.27 3.92
C GLU A 329 10.22 20.11 3.26
N LYS A 330 10.11 20.07 1.92
CA LYS A 330 9.10 20.81 1.14
C LYS A 330 7.68 20.52 1.64
N ARG A 331 7.35 19.24 1.84
CA ARG A 331 6.01 18.86 2.33
C ARG A 331 5.80 19.25 3.79
N PHE A 332 6.85 19.33 4.62
CA PHE A 332 6.76 19.94 5.95
C PHE A 332 6.65 21.47 5.93
N GLU A 333 7.17 22.17 4.92
CA GLU A 333 6.90 23.61 4.74
C GLU A 333 5.44 23.89 4.34
N GLU A 334 4.83 22.99 3.56
CA GLU A 334 3.43 23.08 3.12
C GLU A 334 2.41 22.64 4.20
N MET A 335 2.81 21.79 5.16
CA MET A 335 1.92 21.16 6.14
C MET A 335 1.45 22.13 7.25
N SER A 336 0.18 21.99 7.67
CA SER A 336 -0.37 22.76 8.80
C SER A 336 0.06 22.24 10.17
N ASP A 337 0.32 23.19 11.07
CA ASP A 337 0.57 23.04 12.51
C ASP A 337 -0.54 22.35 13.33
N ASN A 338 -1.70 22.06 12.74
CA ASN A 338 -2.69 21.19 13.38
C ASN A 338 -2.14 19.77 13.61
N TYR A 339 -1.41 19.22 12.62
CA TYR A 339 -0.89 17.85 12.65
C TYR A 339 0.31 17.72 13.61
N MET A 340 0.41 16.59 14.33
CA MET A 340 1.44 16.41 15.36
C MET A 340 2.85 16.43 14.77
N ILE A 341 3.06 15.73 13.65
CA ILE A 341 4.37 15.64 12.98
C ILE A 341 4.90 17.02 12.54
N LYS A 342 4.03 17.96 12.13
CA LYS A 342 4.43 19.34 11.82
C LYS A 342 4.90 20.09 13.06
N ARG A 343 4.16 19.96 14.18
CA ARG A 343 4.56 20.56 15.46
C ARG A 343 5.86 19.95 16.02
N TRP A 344 6.17 18.71 15.69
CA TRP A 344 7.46 18.11 16.02
C TRP A 344 8.60 18.58 15.11
N TYR A 345 8.35 18.74 13.80
CA TYR A 345 9.29 19.31 12.83
C TYR A 345 9.66 20.77 13.15
N ASP A 346 8.68 21.61 13.53
CA ASP A 346 8.88 23.04 13.84
C ASP A 346 9.55 23.31 15.22
N SER A 347 10.04 22.28 15.91
CA SER A 347 10.45 22.34 17.32
C SER A 347 11.88 21.82 17.54
N ASP A 348 12.74 22.71 18.10
CA ASP A 348 14.15 22.47 18.44
C ASP A 348 14.39 21.28 19.43
N GLU A 349 13.33 20.79 20.09
CA GLU A 349 13.41 19.69 21.07
C GLU A 349 13.05 18.32 20.45
N THR A 350 12.26 18.32 19.37
CA THR A 350 11.65 17.11 18.76
C THR A 350 12.14 16.84 17.33
N ASN A 351 12.65 17.86 16.63
CA ASN A 351 13.37 17.69 15.37
C ASN A 351 14.84 17.34 15.68
N GLY A 352 15.34 16.25 15.10
CA GLY A 352 16.58 15.59 15.51
C GLY A 352 16.41 14.58 16.67
N THR A 353 15.17 14.27 17.09
CA THR A 353 14.90 13.26 18.13
C THR A 353 13.66 12.42 17.80
N TYR A 354 12.45 12.98 17.88
CA TYR A 354 11.18 12.31 17.58
C TYR A 354 10.98 12.19 16.07
N LEU A 355 11.32 13.25 15.32
CA LEU A 355 11.55 13.23 13.87
C LEU A 355 13.06 13.36 13.62
N VAL A 356 13.61 12.53 12.74
CA VAL A 356 15.02 12.54 12.37
C VAL A 356 15.12 12.59 10.84
N TYR A 357 15.90 13.52 10.30
CA TYR A 357 16.12 13.58 8.85
C TYR A 357 17.11 12.51 8.41
N ASP A 358 16.81 11.83 7.32
CA ASP A 358 17.68 10.91 6.63
C ASP A 358 18.26 11.61 5.39
N ASP A 359 19.53 12.02 5.47
CA ASP A 359 20.24 12.71 4.38
C ASP A 359 20.43 11.83 3.13
N GLU A 360 20.37 10.50 3.24
CA GLU A 360 20.53 9.58 2.10
C GLU A 360 19.19 9.31 1.40
N GLY A 361 18.11 9.12 2.18
CA GLY A 361 16.76 8.89 1.64
C GLY A 361 15.95 10.17 1.31
N GLY A 362 16.28 11.32 1.90
CA GLY A 362 15.61 12.60 1.65
C GLY A 362 14.27 12.82 2.39
N TYR A 363 13.98 12.03 3.43
CA TYR A 363 12.73 12.08 4.21
C TYR A 363 13.00 12.19 5.72
N TYR A 364 12.04 12.71 6.47
CA TYR A 364 12.04 12.60 7.93
C TYR A 364 11.43 11.27 8.37
N TRP A 365 12.02 10.66 9.40
CA TRP A 365 11.62 9.40 9.99
C TRP A 365 11.22 9.57 11.45
N LEU A 366 10.14 8.90 11.86
CA LEU A 366 9.69 8.80 13.24
C LEU A 366 10.60 7.85 14.02
N SER A 367 11.28 8.35 15.06
CA SER A 367 12.17 7.53 15.89
C SER A 367 11.38 6.70 16.91
N PRO A 368 11.36 5.35 16.81
CA PRO A 368 10.49 4.49 17.60
C PRO A 368 10.91 4.37 19.07
N ALA A 369 12.08 4.91 19.43
CA ALA A 369 12.58 4.95 20.80
C ALA A 369 11.64 5.71 21.76
N TYR A 370 11.02 6.78 21.28
CA TYR A 370 10.18 7.67 22.10
C TYR A 370 8.75 7.15 22.20
N THR A 371 8.19 7.09 23.42
CA THR A 371 6.85 6.53 23.64
C THR A 371 5.76 7.33 22.92
N ALA A 372 5.84 8.68 22.94
CA ALA A 372 4.93 9.55 22.19
C ALA A 372 4.92 9.30 20.67
N VAL A 373 6.04 8.84 20.09
CA VAL A 373 6.09 8.44 18.67
C VAL A 373 5.32 7.14 18.43
N ARG A 374 5.50 6.13 19.29
CA ARG A 374 4.73 4.87 19.20
C ARG A 374 3.24 5.09 19.46
N GLU A 375 2.88 5.98 20.40
CA GLU A 375 1.51 6.43 20.65
C GLU A 375 0.87 7.07 19.41
N LEU A 376 1.58 7.94 18.69
CA LEU A 376 1.07 8.54 17.44
C LEU A 376 0.79 7.47 16.38
N ILE A 377 1.78 6.57 16.16
CA ILE A 377 1.67 5.49 15.17
C ILE A 377 0.45 4.60 15.49
N CYS A 378 0.31 4.19 16.74
CA CYS A 378 -0.78 3.33 17.21
C CYS A 378 -2.13 4.05 17.24
N SER A 379 -2.18 5.36 17.53
CA SER A 379 -3.41 6.17 17.45
C SER A 379 -3.95 6.23 16.02
N GLY A 380 -3.07 6.36 15.02
CA GLY A 380 -3.48 6.25 13.60
C GLY A 380 -4.03 4.88 13.23
N ILE A 381 -3.44 3.82 13.77
CA ILE A 381 -3.89 2.44 13.56
C ILE A 381 -5.25 2.20 14.22
N ALA A 382 -5.46 2.72 15.44
CA ALA A 382 -6.74 2.71 16.11
C ALA A 382 -7.80 3.53 15.34
N GLU A 383 -7.44 4.68 14.78
CA GLU A 383 -8.34 5.47 13.92
C GLU A 383 -8.81 4.67 12.69
N ILE A 384 -7.92 3.90 12.06
CA ILE A 384 -8.30 3.00 10.95
C ILE A 384 -9.23 1.87 11.45
N VAL A 385 -8.80 1.07 12.44
CA VAL A 385 -9.50 -0.17 12.85
C VAL A 385 -10.85 0.08 13.55
N THR A 386 -11.03 1.25 14.19
CA THR A 386 -12.30 1.60 14.84
C THR A 386 -13.32 2.24 13.92
N ARG A 387 -12.88 2.93 12.85
CA ARG A 387 -13.77 3.69 11.96
C ARG A 387 -14.10 3.00 10.64
N TYR A 388 -13.21 2.12 10.17
CA TYR A 388 -13.32 1.46 8.86
C TYR A 388 -13.33 -0.06 9.03
N ASP A 389 -14.10 -0.75 8.18
CA ASP A 389 -14.29 -2.20 8.23
C ASP A 389 -13.13 -2.92 7.51
N VAL A 390 -11.88 -2.62 7.92
CA VAL A 390 -10.67 -3.28 7.43
C VAL A 390 -10.55 -4.70 7.98
N ASP A 391 -9.94 -5.59 7.19
CA ASP A 391 -9.75 -7.00 7.55
C ASP A 391 -8.38 -7.25 8.22
N ALA A 392 -7.38 -6.45 7.84
CA ALA A 392 -6.09 -6.41 8.52
C ALA A 392 -5.44 -5.02 8.49
N ILE A 393 -4.45 -4.84 9.36
CA ILE A 393 -3.40 -3.84 9.23
C ILE A 393 -2.14 -4.53 8.70
N HIS A 394 -1.47 -3.90 7.74
CA HIS A 394 -0.25 -4.40 7.14
C HIS A 394 0.87 -3.36 7.25
N ILE A 395 2.09 -3.79 7.54
CA ILE A 395 3.30 -2.97 7.40
C ILE A 395 4.32 -3.67 6.50
N ASP A 396 5.16 -2.87 5.86
CA ASP A 396 6.25 -3.28 4.97
C ASP A 396 7.58 -3.47 5.74
N ASP A 397 8.72 -3.35 5.06
CA ASP A 397 10.06 -3.54 5.60
C ASP A 397 10.74 -2.23 6.08
N TYR A 398 10.05 -1.09 5.99
CA TYR A 398 10.60 0.21 6.39
C TYR A 398 10.61 0.39 7.93
N PHE A 399 11.65 -0.15 8.56
CA PHE A 399 12.01 0.11 9.94
C PHE A 399 13.06 1.23 10.02
N TYR A 400 14.25 0.97 10.58
CA TYR A 400 15.34 1.95 10.57
C TYR A 400 15.87 2.20 9.14
N PRO A 401 16.02 3.46 8.69
CA PRO A 401 16.59 3.77 7.38
C PRO A 401 18.11 3.60 7.34
N THR A 402 18.79 3.80 8.46
CA THR A 402 20.26 3.86 8.53
C THR A 402 20.83 3.06 9.70
N THR A 403 22.10 2.67 9.55
CA THR A 403 22.91 2.06 10.62
C THR A 403 23.73 3.07 11.41
N ASP A 404 23.78 4.35 11.02
CA ASP A 404 24.50 5.38 11.78
C ASP A 404 23.93 5.51 13.21
N ALA A 405 24.82 5.69 14.17
CA ALA A 405 24.50 5.87 15.59
C ALA A 405 23.91 7.25 15.88
N SER A 406 24.17 8.25 15.03
CA SER A 406 23.66 9.62 15.20
C SER A 406 22.13 9.70 15.26
N PHE A 407 21.42 8.82 14.54
CA PHE A 407 19.97 8.82 14.38
C PHE A 407 19.18 8.80 15.69
N ASP A 408 19.69 8.14 16.74
CA ASP A 408 19.03 8.03 18.04
C ASP A 408 20.00 8.08 19.23
N GLU A 409 21.18 8.69 19.05
CA GLU A 409 22.28 8.80 20.03
C GLU A 409 21.77 9.19 21.44
N ALA A 410 20.96 10.24 21.54
CA ALA A 410 20.45 10.75 22.81
C ALA A 410 19.51 9.76 23.53
N ALA A 411 18.69 9.01 22.78
CA ALA A 411 17.83 7.97 23.34
C ALA A 411 18.64 6.72 23.73
N PHE A 412 19.68 6.39 22.96
CA PHE A 412 20.58 5.29 23.29
C PHE A 412 21.37 5.58 24.57
N GLU A 413 21.98 6.76 24.71
CA GLU A 413 22.70 7.17 25.93
C GLU A 413 21.80 7.07 27.18
N ALA A 414 20.56 7.56 27.08
CA ALA A 414 19.60 7.55 28.19
C ALA A 414 19.01 6.16 28.48
N SER A 415 19.04 5.22 27.53
CA SER A 415 18.51 3.85 27.71
C SER A 415 19.29 2.99 28.72
N GLY A 416 20.57 3.30 28.93
CA GLY A 416 21.48 2.47 29.74
C GLY A 416 21.89 1.13 29.10
N TYR A 417 21.54 0.86 27.83
CA TYR A 417 22.05 -0.30 27.09
C TYR A 417 23.53 -0.12 26.73
N SER A 418 24.24 -1.24 26.54
CA SER A 418 25.67 -1.25 26.15
C SER A 418 25.92 -1.67 24.69
N ASP A 419 24.86 -1.93 23.93
CA ASP A 419 24.89 -2.40 22.54
C ASP A 419 23.72 -1.74 21.79
N LEU A 420 24.05 -0.84 20.86
CA LEU A 420 23.10 -0.08 20.05
C LEU A 420 22.23 -1.01 19.19
N ALA A 421 22.82 -2.02 18.56
CA ALA A 421 22.10 -2.89 17.64
C ALA A 421 21.09 -3.78 18.38
N SER A 422 21.44 -4.27 19.57
CA SER A 422 20.52 -5.04 20.40
C SER A 422 19.44 -4.19 21.06
N TRP A 423 19.73 -2.92 21.37
CA TRP A 423 18.74 -1.95 21.84
C TRP A 423 17.74 -1.55 20.74
N ARG A 424 18.22 -1.22 19.53
CA ARG A 424 17.35 -0.94 18.37
C ARG A 424 16.43 -2.13 18.06
N ARG A 425 16.94 -3.37 18.10
CA ARG A 425 16.12 -4.59 17.93
C ARG A 425 15.01 -4.74 18.97
N GLU A 426 15.26 -4.37 20.23
CA GLU A 426 14.21 -4.36 21.26
C GLU A 426 13.16 -3.28 20.97
N ILE A 427 13.57 -2.09 20.51
CA ILE A 427 12.65 -1.00 20.17
C ILE A 427 11.78 -1.33 18.96
N VAL A 428 12.35 -1.85 17.87
CA VAL A 428 11.54 -2.26 16.70
C VAL A 428 10.58 -3.39 17.09
N SER A 429 11.05 -4.38 17.87
CA SER A 429 10.19 -5.42 18.42
C SER A 429 9.08 -4.86 19.31
N ARG A 430 9.38 -3.83 20.11
CA ARG A 430 8.38 -3.18 20.97
C ARG A 430 7.33 -2.44 20.13
N LEU A 431 7.73 -1.73 19.08
CA LEU A 431 6.78 -1.11 18.13
C LEU A 431 5.88 -2.15 17.47
N VAL A 432 6.43 -3.27 17.00
CA VAL A 432 5.64 -4.36 16.39
C VAL A 432 4.62 -4.95 17.39
N ALA A 433 5.01 -5.17 18.65
CA ALA A 433 4.10 -5.65 19.71
C ALA A 433 3.06 -4.60 20.14
N ASP A 434 3.45 -3.32 20.22
CA ASP A 434 2.56 -2.19 20.50
C ASP A 434 1.46 -2.06 19.42
N ILE A 435 1.84 -2.22 18.14
CA ILE A 435 0.90 -2.28 17.01
C ILE A 435 -0.02 -3.51 17.11
N TYR A 436 0.53 -4.71 17.34
CA TYR A 436 -0.28 -5.93 17.49
C TYR A 436 -1.34 -5.77 18.58
N SER A 437 -0.93 -5.29 19.76
CA SER A 437 -1.82 -5.03 20.89
C SER A 437 -2.93 -4.05 20.52
N THR A 438 -2.58 -2.93 19.86
CA THR A 438 -3.52 -1.90 19.38
C THR A 438 -4.57 -2.49 18.43
N VAL A 439 -4.16 -3.26 17.42
CA VAL A 439 -5.09 -3.89 16.47
C VAL A 439 -6.06 -4.80 17.20
N LYS A 440 -5.56 -5.69 18.07
CA LYS A 440 -6.40 -6.64 18.81
C LYS A 440 -7.30 -5.99 19.86
N SER A 441 -6.91 -4.85 20.42
CA SER A 441 -7.78 -4.08 21.34
C SER A 441 -8.93 -3.38 20.61
N CYS A 442 -8.68 -2.85 19.41
CA CYS A 442 -9.69 -2.16 18.60
C CYS A 442 -10.67 -3.14 17.92
N ASN A 443 -10.17 -4.23 17.32
CA ASN A 443 -10.99 -5.33 16.85
C ASN A 443 -10.18 -6.65 16.84
N SER A 444 -10.48 -7.54 17.78
CA SER A 444 -9.81 -8.85 17.91
C SER A 444 -9.91 -9.78 16.70
N THR A 445 -10.79 -9.51 15.72
CA THR A 445 -10.89 -10.28 14.47
C THR A 445 -9.95 -9.78 13.37
N VAL A 446 -9.54 -8.52 13.43
CA VAL A 446 -8.66 -7.88 12.44
C VAL A 446 -7.24 -8.42 12.62
N LEU A 447 -6.58 -8.78 11.52
CA LEU A 447 -5.22 -9.31 11.55
C LEU A 447 -4.17 -8.18 11.60
N PHE A 448 -2.98 -8.49 12.09
CA PHE A 448 -1.78 -7.68 11.88
C PHE A 448 -0.69 -8.54 11.25
N GLY A 449 -0.03 -8.02 10.21
CA GLY A 449 1.06 -8.74 9.56
C GLY A 449 2.11 -7.85 8.90
N VAL A 450 3.32 -8.38 8.83
CA VAL A 450 4.54 -7.66 8.44
C VAL A 450 5.09 -8.24 7.14
N SER A 451 5.57 -7.39 6.23
CA SER A 451 6.23 -7.77 4.97
C SER A 451 7.72 -7.43 5.01
N PRO A 452 8.55 -8.18 5.76
CA PRO A 452 9.98 -7.93 5.87
C PRO A 452 10.74 -8.26 4.57
N GLN A 453 11.98 -7.78 4.44
CA GLN A 453 12.85 -8.15 3.31
C GLN A 453 13.04 -9.67 3.21
N GLY A 454 13.20 -10.21 2.00
CA GLY A 454 13.55 -11.62 1.80
C GLY A 454 14.88 -12.03 2.45
N ASN A 455 15.81 -11.08 2.67
CA ASN A 455 17.08 -11.32 3.33
C ASN A 455 16.99 -11.19 4.86
N VAL A 456 16.91 -12.32 5.57
CA VAL A 456 16.86 -12.38 7.05
C VAL A 456 18.04 -11.64 7.72
N SER A 457 19.23 -11.62 7.09
CA SER A 457 20.40 -10.94 7.64
C SER A 457 20.32 -9.42 7.53
N ASN A 458 19.78 -8.88 6.43
CA ASN A 458 19.51 -7.43 6.31
C ASN A 458 18.51 -6.98 7.38
N ASN A 459 17.42 -7.73 7.57
CA ASN A 459 16.41 -7.45 8.61
C ASN A 459 17.08 -7.28 9.98
N LEU A 460 17.85 -8.28 10.43
CA LEU A 460 18.44 -8.28 11.78
C LEU A 460 19.55 -7.23 12.00
N ASN A 461 20.31 -6.90 10.94
CA ASN A 461 21.58 -6.16 11.05
C ASN A 461 21.59 -4.77 10.41
N LYS A 462 20.64 -4.45 9.51
CA LYS A 462 20.47 -3.11 8.91
C LYS A 462 19.21 -2.42 9.41
N LEU A 463 18.07 -3.12 9.32
CA LEU A 463 16.74 -2.61 9.68
C LEU A 463 16.42 -2.74 11.18
N TYR A 464 17.20 -3.58 11.90
CA TYR A 464 16.97 -4.00 13.29
C TYR A 464 15.63 -4.72 13.52
N ALA A 465 15.08 -5.33 12.47
CA ALA A 465 13.88 -6.16 12.50
C ALA A 465 14.21 -7.58 12.99
N ASP A 466 13.80 -7.91 14.22
CA ASP A 466 13.98 -9.24 14.85
C ASP A 466 12.89 -10.24 14.38
N VAL A 467 12.90 -10.51 13.07
CA VAL A 467 11.90 -11.36 12.40
C VAL A 467 11.88 -12.79 12.94
N GLU A 468 12.99 -13.31 13.46
CA GLU A 468 13.06 -14.62 14.11
C GLU A 468 12.21 -14.64 15.39
N ARG A 469 12.35 -13.63 16.26
CA ARG A 469 11.52 -13.45 17.46
C ARG A 469 10.04 -13.30 17.10
N TRP A 470 9.71 -12.47 16.12
CA TRP A 470 8.31 -12.18 15.76
C TRP A 470 7.58 -13.41 15.19
N CYS A 471 8.32 -14.29 14.50
CA CYS A 471 7.76 -15.53 13.93
C CYS A 471 7.85 -16.75 14.87
N ALA A 472 8.39 -16.59 16.08
CA ALA A 472 8.55 -17.65 17.08
C ALA A 472 7.63 -17.49 18.31
N TYR A 473 7.09 -16.30 18.57
CA TYR A 473 6.28 -16.00 19.75
C TYR A 473 4.96 -15.29 19.40
N ASP A 474 3.93 -15.52 20.20
CA ASP A 474 2.66 -14.77 20.11
C ASP A 474 2.84 -13.30 20.52
N GLY A 475 1.97 -12.41 20.02
CA GLY A 475 1.95 -11.00 20.41
C GLY A 475 2.73 -10.05 19.49
N TYR A 476 3.25 -10.52 18.36
CA TYR A 476 3.95 -9.71 17.36
C TYR A 476 3.19 -9.58 16.03
N LEU A 477 2.68 -10.67 15.47
CA LEU A 477 1.96 -10.71 14.19
C LEU A 477 1.10 -11.98 14.09
N ASP A 478 0.07 -11.96 13.25
CA ASP A 478 -0.70 -13.16 12.87
C ASP A 478 -0.23 -13.72 11.51
N TYR A 479 0.44 -12.91 10.69
CA TYR A 479 1.01 -13.33 9.42
C TYR A 479 2.31 -12.58 9.06
N VAL A 480 3.16 -13.23 8.27
CA VAL A 480 4.41 -12.66 7.75
C VAL A 480 4.52 -12.89 6.25
N VAL A 481 4.97 -11.87 5.51
CA VAL A 481 5.06 -11.85 4.05
C VAL A 481 6.48 -11.50 3.58
N PRO A 482 7.49 -12.39 3.75
CA PRO A 482 8.84 -12.09 3.29
C PRO A 482 8.88 -11.75 1.79
N GLN A 483 9.55 -10.64 1.47
CA GLN A 483 9.73 -10.10 0.12
C GLN A 483 10.82 -10.86 -0.63
N ILE A 484 10.53 -12.07 -1.12
CA ILE A 484 11.50 -12.95 -1.79
C ILE A 484 11.66 -12.56 -3.27
N TYR A 485 12.14 -11.34 -3.49
CA TYR A 485 12.19 -10.67 -4.79
C TYR A 485 13.41 -11.07 -5.65
N TYR A 486 13.74 -12.36 -5.63
CA TYR A 486 14.95 -12.94 -6.20
C TYR A 486 14.65 -13.93 -7.33
N GLY A 487 15.60 -14.13 -8.24
CA GLY A 487 15.54 -15.22 -9.22
C GLY A 487 15.95 -16.56 -8.61
N TYR A 488 16.11 -17.59 -9.43
CA TYR A 488 16.79 -18.84 -9.04
C TYR A 488 18.31 -18.75 -9.24
N SER A 489 18.83 -17.56 -9.51
CA SER A 489 20.25 -17.23 -9.59
C SER A 489 20.63 -16.07 -8.64
N GLY A 490 21.93 -15.81 -8.49
CA GLY A 490 22.44 -14.75 -7.61
C GLY A 490 22.98 -15.25 -6.27
N SER A 491 23.10 -14.34 -5.30
CA SER A 491 23.62 -14.58 -3.94
C SER A 491 22.54 -14.97 -2.91
N LEU A 492 21.27 -14.78 -3.27
CA LEU A 492 20.08 -15.12 -2.49
C LEU A 492 19.03 -15.81 -3.39
N PRO A 493 19.27 -17.04 -3.89
CA PRO A 493 18.30 -17.72 -4.75
C PRO A 493 16.93 -17.91 -4.09
N PHE A 494 15.85 -17.76 -4.87
CA PHE A 494 14.46 -17.83 -4.42
C PHE A 494 14.16 -19.10 -3.62
N ASP A 495 14.63 -20.26 -4.08
CA ASP A 495 14.41 -21.55 -3.44
C ASP A 495 15.18 -21.70 -2.11
N GLU A 496 16.41 -21.20 -2.03
CA GLU A 496 17.17 -21.17 -0.78
C GLU A 496 16.55 -20.18 0.23
N ALA A 497 16.16 -18.98 -0.22
CA ALA A 497 15.52 -17.96 0.61
C ALA A 497 14.14 -18.40 1.12
N ALA A 498 13.30 -18.99 0.26
CA ALA A 498 12.01 -19.53 0.68
C ALA A 498 12.18 -20.71 1.65
N GLN A 499 13.17 -21.58 1.42
CA GLN A 499 13.49 -22.66 2.37
C GLN A 499 14.01 -22.11 3.71
N GLN A 500 14.76 -21.00 3.73
CA GLN A 500 15.15 -20.32 4.97
C GLN A 500 13.92 -19.82 5.72
N TRP A 501 13.03 -19.06 5.07
CA TRP A 501 11.82 -18.51 5.69
C TRP A 501 10.85 -19.60 6.20
N ARG A 502 10.69 -20.72 5.47
CA ARG A 502 9.86 -21.83 5.97
C ARG A 502 10.41 -22.47 7.24
N ASN A 503 11.73 -22.47 7.43
CA ASN A 503 12.37 -22.97 8.65
C ASN A 503 12.34 -21.95 9.81
N LEU A 504 12.23 -20.66 9.50
CA LEU A 504 12.22 -19.56 10.48
C LEU A 504 10.84 -19.43 11.16
N VAL A 505 9.74 -19.57 10.42
CA VAL A 505 8.38 -19.49 10.99
C VAL A 505 8.05 -20.75 11.78
N THR A 506 8.13 -20.64 13.11
CA THR A 506 8.01 -21.74 14.06
C THR A 506 6.78 -21.65 14.98
N ASN A 507 6.17 -20.47 15.12
CA ASN A 507 4.89 -20.31 15.79
C ASN A 507 3.74 -20.85 14.89
N PRO A 508 2.97 -21.88 15.29
CA PRO A 508 1.87 -22.42 14.49
C PRO A 508 0.66 -21.48 14.36
N ASN A 509 0.64 -20.35 15.08
CA ASN A 509 -0.37 -19.31 14.94
C ASN A 509 -0.01 -18.27 13.85
N VAL A 510 1.21 -18.33 13.29
CA VAL A 510 1.71 -17.36 12.30
C VAL A 510 1.60 -17.93 10.88
N THR A 511 0.80 -17.27 10.06
CA THR A 511 0.60 -17.59 8.63
C THR A 511 1.81 -17.11 7.81
N LEU A 512 2.36 -17.94 6.92
CA LEU A 512 3.50 -17.57 6.07
C LEU A 512 3.08 -17.45 4.60
N VAL A 513 3.24 -16.24 4.05
CA VAL A 513 2.85 -15.87 2.68
C VAL A 513 4.09 -15.48 1.87
N CYS A 514 4.24 -15.92 0.62
CA CYS A 514 5.42 -15.60 -0.18
C CYS A 514 5.24 -14.28 -0.94
N GLY A 515 6.04 -13.25 -0.65
CA GLY A 515 6.13 -12.06 -1.48
C GLY A 515 6.90 -12.35 -2.77
N ILE A 516 6.32 -12.01 -3.92
CA ILE A 516 6.83 -12.32 -5.27
C ILE A 516 6.89 -11.04 -6.13
N ALA A 517 8.03 -10.82 -6.79
CA ALA A 517 8.35 -9.60 -7.54
C ALA A 517 7.78 -9.58 -8.97
N ALA A 518 6.48 -9.31 -9.12
CA ALA A 518 5.88 -9.10 -10.44
C ALA A 518 6.54 -7.94 -11.22
N TYR A 519 7.06 -6.92 -10.53
CA TYR A 519 7.78 -5.79 -11.15
C TYR A 519 9.06 -6.19 -11.90
N LYS A 520 9.70 -7.32 -11.55
CA LYS A 520 10.92 -7.79 -12.24
C LYS A 520 10.63 -8.51 -13.57
N VAL A 521 9.36 -8.77 -13.93
CA VAL A 521 9.03 -9.48 -15.17
C VAL A 521 9.51 -8.70 -16.41
N GLY A 522 10.38 -9.36 -17.19
CA GLY A 522 10.98 -8.82 -18.40
C GLY A 522 12.11 -7.82 -18.20
N THR A 523 12.61 -7.59 -16.97
CA THR A 523 13.78 -6.72 -16.74
C THR A 523 15.08 -7.39 -17.16
N THR A 524 15.17 -8.72 -17.00
CA THR A 524 16.35 -9.53 -17.31
C THR A 524 15.98 -10.82 -18.05
N THR A 525 16.97 -11.53 -18.57
CA THR A 525 16.78 -12.83 -19.28
C THR A 525 16.16 -13.90 -18.38
N GLU A 526 16.47 -13.92 -17.08
CA GLU A 526 15.88 -14.86 -16.13
C GLU A 526 14.38 -14.61 -15.94
N TRP A 527 14.00 -13.34 -15.75
CA TRP A 527 12.61 -12.90 -15.58
C TRP A 527 11.83 -12.76 -16.89
N SER A 528 12.38 -13.27 -18.01
CA SER A 528 11.75 -13.26 -19.35
C SER A 528 11.16 -14.62 -19.75
N SER A 529 10.90 -15.52 -18.80
CA SER A 529 10.36 -16.86 -19.06
C SER A 529 8.86 -16.90 -19.40
N GLY A 530 8.08 -15.95 -18.88
CA GLY A 530 6.62 -15.94 -19.00
C GLY A 530 5.93 -16.98 -18.11
N ARG A 531 6.66 -17.54 -17.14
CA ARG A 531 6.19 -18.48 -16.12
C ARG A 531 6.82 -18.25 -14.73
N MET A 532 7.70 -17.26 -14.55
CA MET A 532 8.48 -17.08 -13.31
C MET A 532 7.58 -16.94 -12.08
N LEU A 533 6.53 -16.10 -12.17
CA LEU A 533 5.62 -15.85 -11.06
C LEU A 533 4.83 -17.11 -10.72
N SER A 534 4.45 -17.89 -11.73
CA SER A 534 3.77 -19.18 -11.54
C SER A 534 4.68 -20.26 -10.95
N GLU A 535 5.93 -20.38 -11.39
CA GLU A 535 6.89 -21.37 -10.88
C GLU A 535 7.30 -21.07 -9.43
N GLN A 536 7.48 -19.79 -9.08
CA GLN A 536 7.69 -19.36 -7.69
C GLN A 536 6.46 -19.63 -6.80
N THR A 537 5.25 -19.44 -7.32
CA THR A 537 3.99 -19.75 -6.61
C THR A 537 3.80 -21.26 -6.40
N GLU A 538 4.09 -22.08 -7.42
CA GLU A 538 4.08 -23.55 -7.35
C GLU A 538 5.11 -24.06 -6.32
N PHE A 539 6.32 -23.49 -6.30
CA PHE A 539 7.37 -23.82 -5.35
C PHE A 539 6.96 -23.48 -3.91
N ALA A 540 6.43 -22.27 -3.67
CA ALA A 540 5.97 -21.85 -2.35
C ALA A 540 4.88 -22.79 -1.79
N LYS A 541 3.85 -23.15 -2.60
CA LYS A 541 2.84 -24.12 -2.17
C LYS A 541 3.44 -25.50 -1.87
N ALA A 542 4.36 -25.98 -2.72
CA ALA A 542 5.01 -27.28 -2.53
C ALA A 542 5.89 -27.33 -1.26
N LEU A 543 6.44 -26.19 -0.85
CA LEU A 543 7.20 -26.00 0.39
C LEU A 543 6.31 -25.82 1.64
N GLY A 544 4.99 -25.70 1.48
CA GLY A 544 4.05 -25.54 2.59
C GLY A 544 3.98 -24.11 3.13
N TYR A 545 3.99 -23.13 2.21
CA TYR A 545 3.48 -21.78 2.46
C TYR A 545 1.95 -21.77 2.45
N ASP A 546 1.38 -20.83 3.18
CA ASP A 546 -0.06 -20.62 3.33
C ASP A 546 -0.61 -19.59 2.33
N GLY A 547 0.27 -18.91 1.58
CA GLY A 547 -0.16 -17.95 0.56
C GLY A 547 0.96 -17.44 -0.35
N CYS A 548 0.58 -16.62 -1.33
CA CYS A 548 1.47 -15.82 -2.17
C CYS A 548 0.90 -14.41 -2.36
N ALA A 549 1.78 -13.42 -2.50
CA ALA A 549 1.45 -12.01 -2.70
C ALA A 549 2.31 -11.42 -3.82
N TYR A 550 1.70 -10.71 -4.78
CA TYR A 550 2.41 -10.15 -5.94
C TYR A 550 2.64 -8.64 -5.82
N TYR A 551 3.90 -8.20 -5.93
CA TYR A 551 4.28 -6.78 -5.93
C TYR A 551 4.58 -6.28 -7.36
N ARG A 552 3.81 -5.37 -7.96
CA ARG A 552 2.56 -4.72 -7.49
C ARG A 552 1.48 -4.72 -8.58
N TYR A 553 0.29 -4.19 -8.30
CA TYR A 553 -0.87 -4.19 -9.21
C TYR A 553 -0.53 -3.73 -10.64
N SER A 554 0.02 -2.51 -10.81
CA SER A 554 0.46 -1.97 -12.11
C SER A 554 1.49 -2.85 -12.83
N SER A 555 2.34 -3.58 -12.11
CA SER A 555 3.30 -4.52 -12.71
C SER A 555 2.61 -5.66 -13.47
N LEU A 556 1.39 -6.03 -13.07
CA LEU A 556 0.57 -7.06 -13.71
C LEU A 556 -0.44 -6.47 -14.71
N PHE A 557 -0.99 -5.28 -14.46
CA PHE A 557 -2.20 -4.80 -15.17
C PHE A 557 -2.06 -3.48 -15.93
N SER A 558 -0.97 -2.73 -15.80
CA SER A 558 -0.81 -1.48 -16.57
C SER A 558 -0.66 -1.72 -18.07
N THR A 559 -1.47 -1.00 -18.85
CA THR A 559 -1.44 -0.99 -20.33
C THR A 559 -0.20 -0.29 -20.88
N GLY A 560 0.10 -0.50 -22.17
CA GLY A 560 1.21 0.21 -22.85
C GLY A 560 2.60 -0.26 -22.43
N SER A 561 2.85 -1.58 -22.42
CA SER A 561 4.14 -2.14 -22.03
C SER A 561 4.75 -3.04 -23.12
N ASP A 562 6.07 -2.87 -23.34
CA ASP A 562 6.91 -3.69 -24.21
C ASP A 562 6.90 -5.19 -23.82
N VAL A 563 6.40 -5.52 -22.62
CA VAL A 563 6.31 -6.87 -22.03
C VAL A 563 4.87 -7.43 -21.96
N SER A 564 3.88 -6.78 -22.56
CA SER A 564 2.46 -7.17 -22.51
C SER A 564 2.18 -8.66 -22.81
N ASN A 565 2.82 -9.23 -23.84
CA ASN A 565 2.72 -10.68 -24.15
C ASN A 565 3.35 -11.58 -23.06
N LEU A 566 4.40 -11.11 -22.39
CA LEU A 566 5.09 -11.83 -21.32
C LEU A 566 4.20 -11.87 -20.06
N ILE A 567 3.66 -10.71 -19.67
CA ILE A 567 2.71 -10.56 -18.56
C ILE A 567 1.43 -11.37 -18.80
N THR A 568 0.92 -11.43 -20.03
CA THR A 568 -0.23 -12.29 -20.39
C THR A 568 0.03 -13.78 -20.10
N ASN A 569 1.26 -14.25 -20.32
CA ASN A 569 1.66 -15.63 -19.99
C ASN A 569 1.81 -15.83 -18.47
N GLU A 570 2.44 -14.88 -17.76
CA GLU A 570 2.58 -14.93 -16.30
C GLU A 570 1.20 -14.97 -15.61
N ILE A 571 0.26 -14.09 -15.99
CA ILE A 571 -1.13 -14.09 -15.49
C ILE A 571 -1.82 -15.43 -15.76
N SER A 572 -1.64 -15.99 -16.96
CA SER A 572 -2.18 -17.31 -17.31
C SER A 572 -1.58 -18.42 -16.44
N GLY A 573 -0.31 -18.30 -16.04
CA GLY A 573 0.33 -19.19 -15.08
C GLY A 573 -0.20 -19.00 -13.64
N ILE A 574 -0.29 -17.75 -13.18
CA ILE A 574 -0.79 -17.38 -11.84
C ILE A 574 -2.18 -17.97 -11.58
N ILE A 575 -3.11 -17.87 -12.52
CA ILE A 575 -4.47 -18.43 -12.39
C ILE A 575 -4.43 -19.94 -12.09
N ASN A 576 -3.50 -20.68 -12.71
CA ASN A 576 -3.36 -22.12 -12.49
C ASN A 576 -2.62 -22.42 -11.16
N ALA A 577 -1.59 -21.64 -10.82
CA ALA A 577 -0.82 -21.83 -9.59
C ALA A 577 -1.64 -21.45 -8.33
N MET A 578 -2.44 -20.39 -8.38
CA MET A 578 -3.34 -19.97 -7.30
C MET A 578 -4.50 -20.96 -7.07
N ALA A 579 -4.85 -21.77 -8.07
CA ALA A 579 -5.81 -22.87 -7.92
C ALA A 579 -5.24 -24.09 -7.14
N LEU A 580 -3.94 -24.08 -6.81
CA LEU A 580 -3.31 -25.08 -5.93
C LEU A 580 -3.44 -24.72 -4.43
N PHE A 581 -3.81 -23.47 -4.11
CA PHE A 581 -3.90 -22.97 -2.73
C PHE A 581 -5.20 -23.34 -2.05
#